data_AF-A0A960XRC7-F1
#
_entry.id   AF-A0A960XRC7-F1
#
_cell.length_a   1.000
_cell.length_b   1.000
_cell.length_c   1.000
_cell.angle_alpha   90.00
_cell.angle_beta   90.00
_cell.angle_gamma   90.00
#
_symmetry.space_group_name_H-M   'P 1'
#
loop_
_entity.id
_entity.type
_entity.pdbx_description
1 polymer ?
#
loop_
_entity_poly.entity_id
_entity_poly.type
_entity_poly.pdbx_seq_one_letter_code
_entity_poly.pdbx_strand_id
1 'polypeptide(L)'
;LVRSGKPSGTAAVVATLDEINRTMPGTGPRIDPPVTGRHGDRFSCFGDYSVSLFKNIKLHGSPPARSLYDMAAVAIVRNAAWATPRSIPAPILKDGKWSERPDNPRKIVLWENFDRAAIMTDFHNRMNHPQLTESRSPAS
;
A
#
# COMPACT_ATOMS: atom_id res chain seq x y z
N LEU A 1 -20.60 0.63 -8.11
CA LEU A 1 -19.89 0.10 -6.92
C LEU A 1 -18.37 0.27 -7.06
N VAL A 2 -17.84 1.43 -6.64
CA VAL A 2 -16.39 1.75 -6.50
C VAL A 2 -16.30 2.69 -5.31
N ARG A 3 -15.32 2.50 -4.42
CA ARG A 3 -15.16 3.32 -3.21
C ARG A 3 -14.19 4.51 -3.41
N SER A 4 -13.91 4.90 -4.66
CA SER A 4 -13.03 6.02 -5.00
C SER A 4 -13.51 7.29 -4.30
N GLY A 5 -12.63 7.89 -3.49
CA GLY A 5 -12.93 9.09 -2.71
C GLY A 5 -13.77 8.86 -1.45
N LYS A 6 -14.25 7.63 -1.17
CA LYS A 6 -14.90 7.33 0.10
C LYS A 6 -13.85 7.00 1.18
N PRO A 7 -14.04 7.48 2.43
CA PRO A 7 -13.10 7.20 3.53
C PRO A 7 -13.05 5.71 3.91
N SER A 8 -14.02 4.91 3.47
CA SER A 8 -14.07 3.48 3.77
C SER A 8 -13.20 2.62 2.85
N GLY A 9 -12.67 3.16 1.75
CA GLY A 9 -11.83 2.40 0.81
C GLY A 9 -10.33 2.51 1.09
N THR A 10 -9.53 1.73 0.37
CA THR A 10 -8.06 1.79 0.42
C THR A 10 -7.48 3.16 0.04
N ALA A 11 -8.27 4.01 -0.65
CA ALA A 11 -7.93 5.41 -0.91
C ALA A 11 -7.64 6.21 0.37
N ALA A 12 -8.24 5.84 1.50
CA ALA A 12 -8.05 6.48 2.80
C ALA A 12 -6.75 6.06 3.51
N VAL A 13 -6.13 4.94 3.09
CA VAL A 13 -4.81 4.55 3.58
C VAL A 13 -3.77 5.33 2.81
N VAL A 14 -3.44 6.51 3.33
CA VAL A 14 -2.54 7.48 2.68
C VAL A 14 -1.21 7.59 3.40
N ALA A 15 -0.14 7.88 2.68
CA ALA A 15 1.12 8.38 3.24
C ALA A 15 1.33 9.84 2.84
N THR A 16 1.73 10.68 3.79
CA THR A 16 2.06 12.08 3.51
C THR A 16 3.55 12.24 3.21
N LEU A 17 3.93 13.29 2.50
CA LEU A 17 5.35 13.61 2.28
C LEU A 17 6.08 13.84 3.61
N ASP A 18 5.44 14.52 4.56
CA ASP A 18 6.00 14.76 5.89
C ASP A 18 6.29 13.46 6.64
N GLU A 19 5.30 12.56 6.68
CA GLU A 19 5.45 11.24 7.30
C GLU A 19 6.60 10.45 6.66
N ILE A 20 6.66 10.39 5.33
CA ILE A 20 7.72 9.68 4.60
C ILE A 20 9.09 10.29 4.86
N ASN A 21 9.22 11.62 4.84
CA ASN A 21 10.48 12.31 5.14
C ASN A 21 10.96 12.04 6.56
N ARG A 22 10.06 11.88 7.52
CA ARG A 22 10.40 11.66 8.93
C ARG A 22 10.73 10.20 9.24
N THR A 23 10.04 9.25 8.59
CA THR A 23 10.04 7.84 9.03
C THR A 23 10.83 6.90 8.12
N MET A 24 11.01 7.24 6.85
CA MET A 24 11.62 6.34 5.87
C MET A 24 13.14 6.50 5.65
N PRO A 25 13.82 7.63 5.92
CA PRO A 25 15.26 7.73 5.65
C PRO A 25 16.07 6.59 6.27
N GLY A 26 16.91 5.96 5.47
CA GLY A 26 17.81 4.88 5.86
C GLY A 26 17.14 3.53 6.20
N THR A 27 15.81 3.41 6.05
CA THR A 27 15.05 2.20 6.37
C THR A 27 14.98 1.19 5.21
N GLY A 28 14.67 -0.06 5.55
CA GLY A 28 14.53 -1.18 4.62
C GLY A 28 15.84 -1.95 4.42
N PRO A 29 15.78 -3.02 3.60
CA PRO A 29 16.97 -3.78 3.23
C PRO A 29 18.05 -2.88 2.63
N ARG A 30 19.31 -3.11 3.02
CA ARG A 30 20.47 -2.45 2.45
C ARG A 30 21.13 -3.30 1.38
N ILE A 31 21.53 -2.65 0.30
CA ILE A 31 22.24 -3.27 -0.83
C ILE A 31 23.51 -2.50 -1.17
N ASP A 32 24.51 -3.24 -1.62
CA ASP A 32 25.76 -2.75 -2.18
C ASP A 32 26.12 -3.66 -3.38
N PRO A 33 26.29 -3.13 -4.60
CA PRO A 33 26.24 -1.72 -4.99
C PRO A 33 24.82 -1.10 -4.97
N PRO A 34 24.70 0.23 -4.84
CA PRO A 34 23.41 0.91 -4.92
C PRO A 34 22.78 0.81 -6.33
N VAL A 35 21.46 0.97 -6.40
CA VAL A 35 20.68 0.92 -7.64
C VAL A 35 20.20 2.31 -8.04
N THR A 36 20.23 2.60 -9.34
CA THR A 36 19.72 3.86 -9.90
C THR A 36 18.19 3.88 -9.83
N GLY A 37 17.63 4.88 -9.16
CA GLY A 37 16.19 5.10 -9.05
C GLY A 37 15.59 5.80 -10.28
N ARG A 38 14.26 5.96 -10.28
CA ARG A 38 13.50 6.55 -11.40
C ARG A 38 13.96 7.96 -11.82
N HIS A 39 14.60 8.70 -10.93
CA HIS A 39 15.01 10.09 -11.14
C HIS A 39 16.54 10.27 -11.24
N GLY A 40 17.30 9.19 -11.47
CA GLY A 40 18.74 9.22 -11.75
C GLY A 40 19.64 9.13 -10.51
N ASP A 41 19.13 9.44 -9.33
CA ASP A 41 19.85 9.23 -8.06
C ASP A 41 20.09 7.73 -7.78
N ARG A 42 21.10 7.42 -6.95
CA ARG A 42 21.46 6.05 -6.55
C ARG A 42 21.07 5.81 -5.09
N PHE A 43 20.47 4.65 -4.81
CA PHE A 43 19.98 4.31 -3.47
C PHE A 43 20.48 2.94 -3.02
N SER A 44 20.88 2.86 -1.76
CA SER A 44 21.24 1.60 -1.09
C SER A 44 20.10 1.02 -0.27
N CYS A 45 18.96 1.72 -0.10
CA CYS A 45 17.80 1.18 0.61
C CYS A 45 16.48 1.74 0.05
N PHE A 46 15.39 1.00 0.26
CA PHE A 46 14.07 1.41 -0.23
C PHE A 46 13.52 2.65 0.48
N GLY A 47 13.91 2.88 1.74
CA GLY A 47 13.50 4.04 2.51
C GLY A 47 13.93 5.37 1.87
N ASP A 48 15.21 5.49 1.53
CA ASP A 48 15.74 6.67 0.84
C ASP A 48 15.14 6.83 -0.56
N TYR A 49 14.93 5.73 -1.28
CA TYR A 49 14.28 5.76 -2.58
C TYR A 49 12.82 6.24 -2.47
N SER A 50 12.10 5.81 -1.44
CA SER A 50 10.72 6.25 -1.16
C SER A 50 10.65 7.76 -0.93
N VAL A 51 11.60 8.34 -0.21
CA VAL A 51 11.71 9.80 -0.04
C VAL A 51 11.88 10.49 -1.39
N SER A 52 12.79 10.01 -2.25
CA SER A 52 12.97 10.56 -3.60
C SER A 52 11.70 10.45 -4.44
N LEU A 53 11.00 9.30 -4.41
CA LEU A 53 9.73 9.13 -5.12
C LEU A 53 8.68 10.15 -4.66
N PHE A 54 8.48 10.32 -3.34
CA PHE A 54 7.48 11.25 -2.82
C PHE A 54 7.79 12.72 -3.13
N LYS A 55 9.07 13.10 -3.22
CA LYS A 55 9.50 14.44 -3.62
C LYS A 55 9.25 14.74 -5.10
N ASN A 56 9.18 13.71 -5.95
CA ASN A 56 9.15 13.85 -7.41
C ASN A 56 7.80 13.46 -8.06
N ILE A 57 6.77 13.19 -7.27
CA ILE A 57 5.41 12.87 -7.77
C ILE A 57 4.39 13.95 -7.41
N LYS A 58 3.32 14.01 -8.17
CA LYS A 58 2.15 14.82 -7.81
C LYS A 58 1.41 14.18 -6.64
N LEU A 59 1.36 14.90 -5.52
CA LEU A 59 0.57 14.57 -4.34
C LEU A 59 -0.80 15.25 -4.41
N HIS A 60 -1.77 14.70 -3.68
CA HIS A 60 -3.14 15.21 -3.64
C HIS A 60 -3.63 15.33 -2.20
N GLY A 61 -4.67 16.13 -1.97
CA GLY A 61 -5.27 16.33 -0.64
C GLY A 61 -4.55 17.38 0.21
N SER A 62 -5.07 17.58 1.42
CA SER A 62 -4.51 18.46 2.45
C SER A 62 -4.52 17.70 3.79
N PRO A 63 -3.36 17.32 4.36
CA PRO A 63 -2.01 17.54 3.83
C PRO A 63 -1.73 16.75 2.52
N PRO A 64 -0.76 17.18 1.68
CA PRO A 64 -0.41 16.47 0.45
C PRO A 64 0.01 15.03 0.71
N ALA A 65 -0.67 14.09 0.06
CA ALA A 65 -0.51 12.67 0.30
C ALA A 65 -0.69 11.81 -0.96
N ARG A 66 -0.36 10.53 -0.82
CA ARG A 66 -0.63 9.49 -1.81
C ARG A 66 -1.30 8.29 -1.15
N SER A 67 -2.37 7.79 -1.76
CA SER A 67 -3.02 6.55 -1.34
C SER A 67 -2.16 5.33 -1.67
N LEU A 68 -2.07 4.40 -0.73
CA LEU A 68 -1.30 3.17 -0.79
C LEU A 68 -2.22 1.98 -1.09
N TYR A 69 -2.84 1.98 -2.27
CA TYR A 69 -3.91 1.05 -2.66
C TYR A 69 -3.55 -0.43 -2.45
N ASP A 70 -2.46 -0.89 -3.07
CA ASP A 70 -2.07 -2.30 -3.05
C ASP A 70 -1.52 -2.71 -1.68
N MET A 71 -0.78 -1.80 -1.02
CA MET A 71 -0.28 -2.02 0.34
C MET A 71 -1.40 -2.24 1.34
N ALA A 72 -2.50 -1.48 1.25
CA ALA A 72 -3.66 -1.69 2.11
C ALA A 72 -4.31 -3.05 1.89
N ALA A 73 -4.35 -3.53 0.63
CA ALA A 73 -4.86 -4.87 0.31
C ALA A 73 -3.96 -5.98 0.88
N VAL A 74 -2.63 -5.85 0.77
CA VAL A 74 -1.68 -6.81 1.36
C VAL A 74 -1.75 -6.79 2.89
N ALA A 75 -1.88 -5.61 3.49
CA ALA A 75 -1.94 -5.46 4.94
C ALA A 75 -3.10 -6.24 5.57
N ILE A 76 -4.27 -6.28 4.93
CA ILE A 76 -5.42 -7.04 5.44
C ILE A 76 -5.29 -8.55 5.23
N VAL A 77 -4.48 -9.02 4.27
CA VAL A 77 -4.11 -10.45 4.19
C VAL A 77 -3.25 -10.84 5.38
N ARG A 78 -2.37 -9.94 5.81
CA ARG A 78 -1.53 -10.13 6.98
C ARG A 78 -2.35 -10.07 8.29
N ASN A 79 -3.26 -9.10 8.40
CA ASN A 79 -4.15 -8.98 9.55
C ASN A 79 -5.51 -8.44 9.13
N ALA A 80 -6.48 -9.34 9.02
CA ALA A 80 -7.85 -9.04 8.62
C ALA A 80 -8.57 -8.08 9.58
N ALA A 81 -8.13 -7.95 10.84
CA ALA A 81 -8.75 -7.05 11.82
C ALA A 81 -8.56 -5.56 11.48
N TRP A 82 -7.66 -5.22 10.56
CA TRP A 82 -7.44 -3.84 10.10
C TRP A 82 -8.45 -3.38 9.05
N ALA A 83 -9.48 -4.16 8.77
CA ALA A 83 -10.60 -3.74 7.94
C ALA A 83 -11.87 -4.50 8.35
N THR A 84 -13.02 -3.96 7.93
CA THR A 84 -14.32 -4.60 8.12
C THR A 84 -14.71 -5.36 6.85
N PRO A 85 -14.93 -6.68 6.90
CA PRO A 85 -15.44 -7.43 5.77
C PRO A 85 -16.96 -7.26 5.62
N ARG A 86 -17.42 -7.08 4.39
CA ARG A 86 -18.84 -7.09 4.04
C ARG A 86 -19.08 -8.05 2.88
N SER A 87 -19.89 -9.08 3.11
CA SER A 87 -20.31 -9.98 2.04
C SER A 87 -21.36 -9.29 1.15
N ILE A 88 -21.13 -9.26 -0.15
CA ILE A 88 -22.06 -8.68 -1.14
C ILE A 88 -22.24 -9.63 -2.34
N PRO A 89 -23.39 -9.59 -3.03
CA PRO A 89 -23.54 -10.23 -4.33
C PRO A 89 -22.47 -9.74 -5.32
N ALA A 90 -21.86 -10.65 -6.08
CA ALA A 90 -20.73 -10.30 -6.93
C ALA A 90 -21.19 -9.37 -8.07
N PRO A 91 -20.62 -8.14 -8.16
CA PRO A 91 -20.97 -7.20 -9.23
C PRO A 91 -20.38 -7.65 -10.56
N ILE A 92 -20.77 -6.97 -11.64
CA ILE A 92 -20.19 -7.18 -12.97
C ILE A 92 -19.64 -5.85 -13.51
N LEU A 93 -18.49 -5.91 -14.18
CA LEU A 93 -17.98 -4.78 -14.96
C LEU A 93 -18.61 -4.86 -16.36
N LYS A 94 -19.46 -3.89 -16.70
CA LYS A 94 -20.09 -3.76 -18.01
C LYS A 94 -19.86 -2.34 -18.53
N ASP A 95 -19.38 -2.21 -19.76
CA ASP A 95 -19.12 -0.91 -20.41
C ASP A 95 -18.24 0.02 -19.54
N GLY A 96 -17.20 -0.55 -18.92
CA GLY A 96 -16.26 0.17 -18.05
C GLY A 96 -16.83 0.58 -16.68
N LYS A 97 -18.06 0.17 -16.33
CA LYS A 97 -18.72 0.54 -15.08
C LYS A 97 -19.13 -0.68 -14.26
N TRP A 98 -18.91 -0.60 -12.95
CA TRP A 98 -19.33 -1.63 -12.01
C TRP A 98 -20.84 -1.53 -11.75
N SER A 99 -21.59 -2.53 -12.21
CA SER A 99 -23.02 -2.68 -11.98
C SER A 99 -23.30 -3.71 -10.87
N GLU A 100 -24.25 -3.39 -10.00
CA GLU A 100 -24.70 -4.29 -8.94
C GLU A 100 -25.56 -5.43 -9.51
N ARG A 101 -25.57 -6.55 -8.79
CA ARG A 101 -26.37 -7.73 -9.13
C ARG A 101 -26.98 -8.31 -7.86
N PRO A 102 -28.01 -7.67 -7.27
CA PRO A 102 -28.51 -8.00 -5.94
C PRO A 102 -28.92 -9.48 -5.79
N ASP A 103 -29.47 -10.08 -6.84
CA ASP A 103 -29.94 -11.47 -6.84
C ASP A 103 -28.85 -12.50 -7.25
N ASN A 104 -27.59 -12.07 -7.40
CA ASN A 104 -26.52 -12.99 -7.76
C ASN A 104 -26.17 -13.93 -6.59
N PRO A 105 -26.33 -15.26 -6.72
CA PRO A 105 -26.02 -16.19 -5.64
C PRO A 105 -24.52 -16.23 -5.32
N ARG A 106 -23.64 -15.94 -6.29
CA ARG A 106 -22.20 -15.82 -6.04
C ARG A 106 -21.94 -14.53 -5.29
N LYS A 107 -21.31 -14.65 -4.12
CA LYS A 107 -20.90 -13.50 -3.29
C LYS A 107 -19.39 -13.26 -3.38
N ILE A 108 -18.99 -12.03 -3.07
CA ILE A 108 -17.61 -11.63 -2.79
C ILE A 108 -17.54 -10.95 -1.42
N VAL A 109 -16.33 -10.85 -0.87
CA VAL A 109 -16.07 -10.00 0.30
C VAL A 109 -15.56 -8.65 -0.19
N LEU A 110 -16.28 -7.60 0.16
CA LEU A 110 -15.81 -6.23 0.05
C LEU A 110 -15.21 -5.81 1.40
N TRP A 111 -13.94 -5.44 1.40
CA TRP A 111 -13.28 -4.88 2.58
C TRP A 111 -13.48 -3.37 2.64
N GLU A 112 -13.87 -2.87 3.80
CA GLU A 112 -14.15 -1.46 4.06
C GLU A 112 -13.54 -1.02 5.40
N ASN A 113 -13.49 0.29 5.66
CA ASN A 113 -13.08 0.89 6.93
C ASN A 113 -11.68 0.43 7.37
N PHE A 114 -10.70 0.65 6.50
CA PHE A 114 -9.31 0.29 6.78
C PHE A 114 -8.75 1.12 7.93
N ASP A 115 -8.13 0.47 8.91
CA ASP A 115 -7.39 1.10 9.99
C ASP A 115 -6.04 1.58 9.45
N ARG A 116 -6.03 2.82 8.92
CA ARG A 116 -4.83 3.46 8.41
C ARG A 116 -3.72 3.48 9.45
N ALA A 117 -4.02 3.78 10.72
CA ALA A 117 -2.99 3.98 11.73
C ALA A 117 -2.26 2.67 12.02
N ALA A 118 -2.99 1.57 12.20
CA ALA A 118 -2.41 0.25 12.42
C ALA A 118 -1.61 -0.23 11.19
N ILE A 119 -2.15 -0.06 9.99
CA ILE A 119 -1.48 -0.45 8.73
C ILE A 119 -0.16 0.32 8.55
N MET A 120 -0.17 1.66 8.72
CA MET A 120 1.03 2.48 8.57
C MET A 120 2.06 2.17 9.66
N THR A 121 1.61 1.91 10.90
CA THR A 121 2.50 1.50 11.99
C THR A 121 3.22 0.20 11.66
N ASP A 122 2.49 -0.81 11.16
CA ASP A 122 3.10 -2.08 10.75
C ASP A 122 4.06 -1.90 9.58
N PHE A 123 3.68 -1.12 8.57
CA PHE A 123 4.53 -0.81 7.42
C PHE A 123 5.87 -0.22 7.87
N HIS A 124 5.85 0.84 8.69
CA HIS A 124 7.07 1.50 9.17
C HIS A 124 7.90 0.56 10.05
N ASN A 125 7.26 -0.25 10.90
CA ASN A 125 7.97 -1.25 11.71
C ASN A 125 8.69 -2.28 10.82
N ARG A 126 8.07 -2.72 9.72
CA ARG A 126 8.69 -3.66 8.77
C ARG A 126 9.82 -3.02 7.97
N MET A 127 9.72 -1.73 7.67
CA MET A 127 10.81 -0.98 7.07
C MET A 127 11.99 -0.82 8.03
N ASN A 128 11.75 -0.58 9.32
CA ASN A 128 12.81 -0.50 10.33
C ASN A 128 13.45 -1.87 10.66
N HIS A 129 12.67 -2.94 10.55
CA HIS A 129 13.09 -4.31 10.87
C HIS A 129 12.80 -5.26 9.71
N PRO A 130 13.53 -5.11 8.58
CA PRO A 130 13.30 -5.94 7.42
C PRO A 130 13.66 -7.40 7.74
N GLN A 131 12.75 -8.32 7.42
CA GLN A 131 13.02 -9.75 7.48
C GLN A 131 13.44 -10.22 6.09
N LEU A 132 14.71 -10.58 5.95
CA LEU A 132 15.25 -11.15 4.73
C LEU A 132 15.07 -12.66 4.78
N THR A 133 14.61 -13.24 3.68
CA THR A 133 14.68 -14.69 3.50
C THR A 133 16.13 -15.08 3.24
N GLU A 134 16.61 -16.15 3.85
CA GLU A 134 17.93 -16.68 3.53
C GLU A 134 18.04 -16.96 2.03
N SER A 135 19.19 -16.62 1.45
CA SER A 135 19.52 -16.98 0.08
C SER A 135 19.52 -18.51 0.02
N ARG A 136 18.63 -19.11 -0.78
CA ARG A 136 18.86 -20.50 -1.20
C ARG A 136 20.20 -20.51 -1.92
N SER A 137 21.21 -21.16 -1.33
CA SER A 137 22.43 -21.50 -2.08
C SER A 137 21.98 -22.20 -3.37
N PRO A 138 22.49 -21.79 -4.55
CA PRO A 138 22.23 -22.54 -5.76
C PRO A 138 22.73 -23.98 -5.53
N ALA A 139 21.92 -24.97 -5.89
CA ALA A 139 22.35 -26.36 -5.85
C ALA A 139 23.62 -26.49 -6.69
N SER A 140 24.69 -26.98 -6.04
CA SER A 140 25.98 -27.33 -6.63
C SER A 140 25.86 -28.41 -7.69
#